data_AF-A0A9P3PXL2-F1
#
_entry.id   AF-A0A9P3PXL2-F1
#
_cell.length_a   1.000
_cell.length_b   1.000
_cell.length_c   1.000
_cell.angle_alpha   90.00
_cell.angle_beta   90.00
_cell.angle_gamma   90.00
#
_symmetry.space_group_name_H-M   'P 1'
#
loop_
_entity.id
_entity.type
_entity.pdbx_description
1 polymer ?
#
loop_
_entity_poly.entity_id
_entity_poly.type
_entity_poly.pdbx_seq_one_letter_code
_entity_poly.pdbx_strand_id
1 'polypeptide(L)'
;MGKNKPLPPLDILRPHILKYWAMRKTDKEIIDILKEKRIFDTDQYGLGLTSFKAMRNEMGLERTRKQGHTIYSIREAMVALRVQYTKAGAVEMKSLLFHENSMSVSRHVINAYFREFEPESESERPGG
;
A
#
# COMPACT_ATOMS: atom_id res chain seq x y z
N MET A 1 -33.91 -4.74 14.76
CA MET A 1 -32.51 -4.40 14.42
C MET A 1 -32.17 -5.10 13.11
N GLY A 2 -31.89 -4.33 12.05
CA GLY A 2 -31.69 -4.87 10.70
C GLY A 2 -30.50 -5.82 10.65
N LYS A 3 -30.72 -7.04 10.15
CA LYS A 3 -29.67 -8.03 9.97
C LYS A 3 -28.68 -7.50 8.93
N ASN A 4 -27.48 -7.11 9.34
CA ASN A 4 -26.40 -6.87 8.40
C ASN A 4 -26.15 -8.18 7.63
N LYS A 5 -26.07 -8.09 6.30
CA LYS A 5 -25.71 -9.24 5.47
C LYS A 5 -24.38 -9.83 5.97
N PRO A 6 -24.22 -11.16 5.97
CA PRO A 6 -22.96 -11.78 6.35
C PRO A 6 -21.81 -11.25 5.49
N LEU A 7 -20.59 -11.36 6.02
CA LEU A 7 -19.40 -11.04 5.26
C LEU A 7 -19.14 -12.14 4.23
N PRO A 8 -18.71 -11.77 3.01
CA PRO A 8 -18.28 -12.75 2.03
C PRO A 8 -17.07 -13.54 2.54
N PRO A 9 -16.95 -14.84 2.21
CA PRO A 9 -15.81 -15.66 2.62
C PRO A 9 -14.47 -15.05 2.18
N LEU A 10 -13.51 -14.99 3.11
CA LEU A 10 -12.20 -14.40 2.84
C LEU A 10 -11.43 -15.16 1.76
N ASP A 11 -11.58 -16.48 1.67
CA ASP A 11 -10.86 -17.31 0.69
C ASP A 11 -11.20 -16.94 -0.76
N ILE A 12 -12.45 -16.52 -1.01
CA ILE A 12 -12.90 -16.04 -2.32
C ILE A 12 -12.30 -14.66 -2.59
N LEU A 13 -12.32 -13.76 -1.61
CA LEU A 13 -11.88 -12.38 -1.81
C LEU A 13 -10.35 -12.22 -1.82
N ARG A 14 -9.64 -13.01 -1.02
CA ARG A 14 -8.20 -12.90 -0.76
C ARG A 14 -7.36 -12.75 -2.04
N PRO A 15 -7.46 -13.61 -3.07
CA PRO A 15 -6.64 -13.46 -4.28
C PRO A 15 -6.93 -12.14 -5.03
N HIS A 16 -8.18 -11.68 -5.03
CA HIS A 16 -8.55 -10.41 -5.67
C HIS A 16 -8.10 -9.21 -4.85
N ILE A 17 -8.22 -9.26 -3.53
CA ILE A 17 -7.71 -8.22 -2.63
C ILE A 17 -6.21 -8.07 -2.80
N LEU A 18 -5.45 -9.16 -2.79
CA LEU A 18 -3.99 -9.14 -3.01
C LEU A 18 -3.62 -8.54 -4.37
N LYS A 19 -4.33 -8.94 -5.43
CA LYS A 19 -4.12 -8.39 -6.78
C LYS A 19 -4.30 -6.87 -6.82
N TYR A 20 -5.44 -6.36 -6.35
CA TYR A 20 -5.70 -4.93 -6.42
C TYR A 20 -4.91 -4.12 -5.38
N TRP A 21 -4.52 -4.76 -4.28
CA TRP A 21 -3.57 -4.20 -3.32
C TRP A 21 -2.20 -3.99 -3.95
N ALA A 22 -1.67 -4.98 -4.67
CA ALA A 22 -0.42 -4.85 -5.43
C ALA A 22 -0.51 -3.72 -6.47
N MET A 23 -1.68 -3.51 -7.07
CA MET A 23 -1.95 -2.36 -7.96
C MET A 23 -2.12 -1.01 -7.22
N ARG A 24 -1.88 -0.97 -5.90
CA ARG A 24 -2.01 0.21 -5.02
C ARG A 24 -3.40 0.86 -5.01
N LYS A 25 -4.45 0.15 -5.38
CA LYS A 25 -5.84 0.63 -5.28
C LYS A 25 -6.20 0.91 -3.83
N THR A 26 -6.94 1.98 -3.58
CA THR A 26 -7.47 2.34 -2.26
C THR A 26 -8.51 1.33 -1.79
N ASP A 27 -8.76 1.27 -0.48
CA ASP A 27 -9.73 0.33 0.08
C ASP A 27 -11.12 0.50 -0.55
N LYS A 28 -11.53 1.75 -0.85
CA LYS A 28 -12.79 2.04 -1.54
C LYS A 28 -12.78 1.49 -2.98
N GLU A 29 -11.74 1.79 -3.76
CA GLU A 29 -11.63 1.27 -5.13
C GLU A 29 -11.63 -0.26 -5.16
N ILE A 30 -10.95 -0.93 -4.21
CA ILE A 30 -10.95 -2.40 -4.15
C ILE A 30 -12.37 -2.91 -3.91
N ILE A 31 -13.11 -2.34 -2.94
CA ILE A 31 -14.49 -2.74 -2.66
C ILE A 31 -15.39 -2.53 -3.88
N ASP A 32 -15.26 -1.37 -4.54
CA ASP A 32 -16.06 -1.03 -5.72
C ASP A 32 -15.78 -2.01 -6.85
N ILE A 33 -14.50 -2.31 -7.13
CA ILE A 33 -14.11 -3.31 -8.14
C ILE A 33 -14.63 -4.72 -7.79
N LEU A 34 -14.59 -5.13 -6.52
CA LEU A 34 -15.09 -6.45 -6.09
C LEU A 34 -16.61 -6.57 -6.34
N LYS A 35 -17.36 -5.49 -6.13
CA LYS A 35 -18.82 -5.42 -6.37
C LYS A 35 -19.14 -5.36 -7.87
N GLU A 36 -18.48 -4.46 -8.60
CA GLU A 36 -18.67 -4.28 -10.05
C GLU A 36 -18.39 -5.55 -10.83
N LYS A 37 -17.31 -6.27 -10.45
CA LYS A 37 -16.94 -7.55 -11.06
C LYS A 37 -17.71 -8.75 -10.52
N ARG A 38 -18.66 -8.54 -9.62
CA ARG A 38 -19.48 -9.59 -8.98
C ARG A 38 -18.64 -10.76 -8.47
N ILE A 39 -17.52 -10.46 -7.81
CA ILE A 39 -16.62 -11.46 -7.22
C ILE A 39 -17.32 -12.25 -6.11
N PHE A 40 -18.33 -11.64 -5.50
CA PHE A 40 -19.21 -12.27 -4.52
C PHE A 40 -20.66 -11.84 -4.79
N ASP A 41 -21.61 -12.63 -4.29
CA ASP A 41 -23.03 -12.31 -4.37
C ASP A 41 -23.37 -11.13 -3.44
N THR A 42 -23.68 -9.97 -4.02
CA THR A 42 -24.06 -8.75 -3.29
C THR A 42 -25.47 -8.78 -2.71
N ASP A 43 -26.31 -9.72 -3.15
CA ASP A 43 -27.64 -9.96 -2.61
C ASP A 43 -27.55 -10.80 -1.33
N GLN A 44 -26.64 -11.78 -1.30
CA GLN A 44 -26.37 -12.62 -0.13
C GLN A 44 -25.43 -11.97 0.89
N TYR A 45 -24.38 -11.28 0.44
CA TYR A 45 -23.31 -10.77 1.31
C TYR A 45 -23.16 -9.25 1.26
N GLY A 46 -22.68 -8.70 2.37
CA GLY A 46 -22.39 -7.28 2.52
C GLY A 46 -20.90 -7.03 2.70
N LEU A 47 -20.33 -6.13 1.92
CA LEU A 47 -18.96 -5.66 2.11
C LEU A 47 -18.92 -4.13 2.20
N GLY A 48 -18.67 -3.65 3.42
CA GLY A 48 -18.49 -2.24 3.74
C GLY A 48 -17.03 -1.92 4.06
N LEU A 49 -16.71 -0.64 4.19
CA LEU A 49 -15.33 -0.18 4.39
C LEU A 49 -14.74 -0.68 5.72
N THR A 50 -15.53 -0.72 6.79
CA THR A 50 -15.06 -1.15 8.12
C THR A 50 -14.72 -2.64 8.13
N SER A 51 -15.59 -3.50 7.59
CA SER A 51 -15.33 -4.94 7.52
C SER A 51 -14.20 -5.29 6.56
N PHE A 52 -14.12 -4.60 5.42
CA PHE A 52 -12.98 -4.72 4.51
C PHE A 52 -11.65 -4.35 5.19
N LYS A 53 -11.61 -3.26 5.97
CA LYS A 53 -10.42 -2.89 6.73
C LYS A 53 -10.01 -3.95 7.75
N ALA A 54 -10.97 -4.62 8.38
CA ALA A 54 -10.70 -5.72 9.31
C ALA A 54 -10.09 -6.93 8.57
N MET A 55 -10.70 -7.39 7.48
CA MET A 55 -10.16 -8.46 6.62
C MET A 55 -8.75 -8.13 6.12
N ARG A 56 -8.55 -6.91 5.64
CA ARG A 56 -7.24 -6.43 5.17
C ARG A 56 -6.18 -6.49 6.28
N ASN A 57 -6.53 -6.11 7.52
CA ASN A 57 -5.61 -6.20 8.66
C ASN A 57 -5.32 -7.66 9.03
N GLU A 58 -6.31 -8.56 8.98
CA GLU A 58 -6.12 -10.00 9.19
C GLU A 58 -5.15 -10.61 8.17
N MET A 59 -5.10 -10.03 6.96
CA MET A 59 -4.13 -10.37 5.93
C MET A 59 -2.76 -9.69 6.08
N GLY A 60 -2.55 -8.87 7.12
CA GLY A 60 -1.30 -8.11 7.33
C GLY A 60 -1.07 -6.97 6.33
N LEU A 61 -2.07 -6.61 5.52
CA LEU A 61 -1.92 -5.62 4.45
C LEU A 61 -2.08 -4.20 5.00
N GLU A 62 -1.07 -3.63 5.66
CA GLU A 62 -1.18 -2.33 6.31
C GLU A 62 -0.84 -1.12 5.41
N ARG A 63 -1.42 0.05 5.72
CA ARG A 63 -1.16 1.33 5.01
C ARG A 63 -0.21 2.20 5.82
N THR A 64 0.38 3.20 5.16
CA THR A 64 1.35 4.16 5.72
C THR A 64 1.03 4.68 7.12
N ARG A 65 -0.20 5.11 7.38
CA ARG A 65 -0.58 5.69 8.68
C ARG A 65 -0.49 4.71 9.86
N LYS A 66 -0.67 3.42 9.60
CA LYS A 66 -0.51 2.39 10.64
C LYS A 66 0.95 1.95 10.81
N GLN A 67 1.71 1.90 9.72
CA GLN A 67 3.10 1.44 9.76
C GLN A 67 4.05 2.43 10.43
N GLY A 68 3.75 3.75 10.38
CA GLY A 68 4.51 4.75 11.16
C GLY A 68 5.99 4.85 10.80
N HIS A 69 6.38 4.46 9.58
CA HIS A 69 7.78 4.44 9.16
C HIS A 69 8.44 5.82 9.27
N THR A 70 9.67 5.83 9.79
CA THR A 70 10.55 7.00 9.94
C THR A 70 11.71 6.90 8.96
N ILE A 71 12.49 7.96 8.80
CA ILE A 71 13.71 7.93 7.98
C ILE A 71 14.68 6.82 8.41
N TYR A 72 14.69 6.48 9.71
CA TYR A 72 15.56 5.45 10.25
C TYR A 72 15.01 4.05 9.99
N SER A 73 13.70 3.82 10.14
CA SER A 73 13.12 2.48 9.95
C SER A 73 13.07 2.04 8.49
N ILE A 74 13.15 2.97 7.53
CA ILE A 74 13.24 2.65 6.11
C ILE A 74 14.69 2.50 5.62
N ARG A 75 15.68 2.85 6.44
CA ARG A 75 17.08 3.01 6.00
C ARG A 75 17.66 1.73 5.41
N GLU A 76 17.44 0.59 6.04
CA GLU A 76 17.93 -0.70 5.56
C GLU A 76 17.35 -1.06 4.19
N ALA A 77 16.03 -0.90 4.03
CA ALA A 77 15.36 -1.12 2.75
C ALA A 77 15.83 -0.12 1.68
N MET A 78 16.02 1.15 2.04
CA MET A 78 16.54 2.18 1.13
C MET A 78 17.95 1.87 0.64
N VAL A 79 18.85 1.44 1.52
CA VAL A 79 20.23 1.06 1.16
C VAL A 79 20.20 -0.13 0.20
N ALA A 80 19.42 -1.18 0.50
CA ALA A 80 19.29 -2.34 -0.37
C ALA A 80 18.74 -1.97 -1.76
N LEU A 81 17.72 -1.11 -1.82
CA LEU A 81 17.16 -0.63 -3.08
C LEU A 81 18.14 0.26 -3.85
N ARG A 82 18.94 1.08 -3.17
CA ARG A 82 19.90 1.99 -3.82
C ARG A 82 21.05 1.24 -4.52
N VAL A 83 21.39 0.02 -4.06
CA VAL A 83 22.35 -0.86 -4.76
C VAL A 83 21.85 -1.24 -6.15
N GLN A 84 20.56 -1.54 -6.29
CA GLN A 84 19.97 -1.96 -7.57
C GLN A 84 19.45 -0.77 -8.40
N TYR A 85 18.95 0.27 -7.73
CA TYR A 85 18.27 1.42 -8.32
C TYR A 85 18.97 2.72 -7.90
N THR A 86 20.24 2.87 -8.30
CA THR A 86 21.11 3.96 -7.85
C THR A 86 20.51 5.35 -8.08
N LYS A 87 19.85 5.56 -9.22
CA LYS A 87 19.28 6.87 -9.59
C LYS A 87 17.78 7.02 -9.31
N ALA A 88 17.15 6.06 -8.62
CA ALA A 88 15.71 6.11 -8.42
C ALA A 88 15.27 7.33 -7.59
N GLY A 89 14.28 8.05 -8.11
CA GLY A 89 13.68 9.21 -7.46
C GLY A 89 12.71 8.84 -6.35
N ALA A 90 12.16 9.84 -5.65
CA ALA A 90 11.29 9.61 -4.50
C ALA A 90 9.99 8.84 -4.86
N VAL A 91 9.49 9.05 -6.09
CA VAL A 91 8.28 8.36 -6.58
C VAL A 91 8.57 6.89 -6.84
N GLU A 92 9.71 6.58 -7.47
CA GLU A 92 10.15 5.22 -7.78
C GLU A 92 10.49 4.47 -6.50
N MET A 93 11.27 5.08 -5.60
CA MET A 93 11.59 4.51 -4.28
C MET A 93 10.34 4.21 -3.46
N LYS A 94 9.31 5.07 -3.52
CA LYS A 94 8.01 4.80 -2.87
C LYS A 94 7.30 3.57 -3.45
N SER A 95 7.48 3.30 -4.74
CA SER A 95 6.92 2.11 -5.38
C SER A 95 7.72 0.87 -5.00
N LEU A 96 9.05 0.95 -5.12
CA LEU A 96 9.97 -0.14 -4.79
C LEU A 96 9.83 -0.59 -3.34
N LEU A 97 9.83 0.34 -2.38
CA LEU A 97 9.58 0.04 -0.96
C LEU A 97 8.27 -0.72 -0.73
N PHE A 98 7.23 -0.40 -1.51
CA PHE A 98 5.94 -1.06 -1.39
C PHE A 98 5.93 -2.48 -1.99
N HIS A 99 6.58 -2.67 -3.14
CA HIS A 99 6.57 -3.95 -3.86
C HIS A 99 7.59 -4.93 -3.30
N GLU A 100 8.81 -4.49 -3.01
CA GLU A 100 9.93 -5.33 -2.56
C GLU A 100 9.89 -5.56 -1.04
N ASN A 101 9.52 -4.53 -0.27
CA ASN A 101 9.61 -4.58 1.20
C ASN A 101 8.25 -4.54 1.90
N SER A 102 7.13 -4.50 1.16
CA SER A 102 5.79 -4.30 1.73
C SER A 102 5.66 -3.04 2.60
N MET A 103 6.53 -2.05 2.39
CA MET A 103 6.60 -0.81 3.16
C MET A 103 5.84 0.31 2.44
N SER A 104 4.73 0.73 3.03
CA SER A 104 3.91 1.82 2.55
C SER A 104 4.43 3.13 3.13
N VAL A 105 5.45 3.74 2.53
CA VAL A 105 6.10 4.94 3.07
C VAL A 105 5.53 6.23 2.45
N SER A 106 5.45 7.31 3.25
CA SER A 106 5.01 8.62 2.75
C SER A 106 6.11 9.28 1.92
N ARG A 107 5.73 10.09 0.93
CA ARG A 107 6.70 10.86 0.12
C ARG A 107 7.52 11.83 0.97
N HIS A 108 6.90 12.39 2.02
CA HIS A 108 7.58 13.28 2.95
C HIS A 108 8.74 12.58 3.68
N VAL A 109 8.53 11.36 4.17
CA VAL A 109 9.58 10.57 4.85
C VAL A 109 10.70 10.20 3.87
N ILE A 110 10.38 9.83 2.63
CA ILE A 110 11.41 9.52 1.62
C ILE A 110 12.23 10.76 1.26
N ASN A 111 11.59 11.91 1.07
CA ASN A 111 12.30 13.16 0.81
C ASN A 111 13.16 13.59 2.01
N ALA A 112 12.65 13.43 3.24
CA ALA A 112 13.43 13.70 4.44
C ALA A 112 14.66 12.78 4.54
N TYR A 113 14.50 11.50 4.17
CA TYR A 113 15.62 10.57 4.06
C TYR A 113 16.68 11.05 3.05
N PHE A 114 16.27 11.50 1.86
CA PHE A 114 17.21 12.02 0.85
C PHE A 114 17.97 13.25 1.36
N ARG A 115 17.28 14.20 2.00
CA ARG A 115 17.93 15.39 2.54
C ARG A 115 18.95 15.08 3.63
N GLU A 116 18.65 14.09 4.47
CA GLU A 116 19.51 13.72 5.61
C GLU A 116 20.70 12.86 5.17
N PHE A 117 20.48 11.86 4.30
CA PHE A 117 21.46 10.83 3.98
C PHE A 117 22.02 10.89 2.56
N GLU A 118 21.35 11.55 1.62
CA GLU A 118 21.74 11.62 0.20
C GLU A 118 21.56 13.05 -0.39
N PRO A 119 22.09 14.11 0.27
CA PRO A 119 21.83 15.49 -0.15
C PRO A 119 22.32 15.79 -1.58
N GLU A 120 23.37 15.11 -2.03
CA GLU A 120 23.96 15.25 -3.37
C GLU A 120 23.05 14.73 -4.49
N SER A 121 22.15 13.78 -4.18
CA SER A 121 21.20 13.23 -5.15
C SER A 121 20.03 14.20 -5.46
N GLU A 122 19.83 15.26 -4.66
CA GLU A 122 18.85 16.32 -4.94
C GLU A 122 19.41 17.40 -5.88
N SER A 123 20.73 17.61 -5.93
CA SER A 123 21.39 18.64 -6.76
C SER A 123 21.47 18.32 -8.26
N GLU A 124 21.37 17.04 -8.66
CA GLU A 124 21.42 16.65 -10.09
C GLU A 124 20.08 16.77 -10.82
N ARG A 125 19.04 17.33 -10.20
CA ARG A 125 17.74 17.51 -10.84
C ARG A 125 17.70 18.87 -11.57
N PRO A 126 17.73 18.92 -12.91
CA PRO A 126 17.28 20.12 -13.60
C PRO A 126 15.81 20.33 -13.23
N GLY A 127 15.50 21.55 -12.80
CA GLY A 127 14.30 21.88 -12.06
C GLY A 127 12.97 21.61 -12.77
N GLY A 128 11.95 21.43 -11.92
CA GLY A 128 10.57 21.92 -12.09
C GLY A 128 9.80 21.49 -13.32
#